data_AF-A0A3D3IXU0-F1
#
_entry.id   AF-A0A3D3IXU0-F1
#
_cell.length_a   1.000
_cell.length_b   1.000
_cell.length_c   1.000
_cell.angle_alpha   90.00
_cell.angle_beta   90.00
_cell.angle_gamma   90.00
#
_symmetry.space_group_name_H-M   'P 1'
#
loop_
_entity.id
_entity.type
_entity.pdbx_description
1 polymer ?
#
loop_
_entity_poly.entity_id
_entity_poly.type
_entity_poly.pdbx_seq_one_letter_code
_entity_poly.pdbx_strand_id
1 'polypeptide(L)'
;IYQGIAQGAVKAVYLLGADEVDAEKLRGAFVIYQGHHGDKMANAADIIFPGAAYTEKNATYVNTEGRAQPARQAVFPVGEAREDWKVIRALSEYIGAPLGYTTIADVRADLA
;
A
#
# COMPACT_ATOMS: atom_id res chain seq x y z
N ILE A 1 0.18 4.09 -17.10
CA ILE A 1 1.23 3.25 -16.49
C ILE A 1 1.74 2.19 -17.47
N TYR A 2 0.89 1.29 -17.99
CA TYR A 2 1.31 0.20 -18.90
C TYR A 2 2.14 0.66 -20.12
N GLN A 3 1.73 1.73 -20.80
CA GLN A 3 2.52 2.29 -21.90
C GLN A 3 3.93 2.74 -21.46
N GLY A 4 4.03 3.33 -20.27
CA GLY A 4 5.30 3.73 -19.68
C GLY A 4 6.19 2.54 -19.32
N ILE A 5 5.60 1.43 -18.88
CA ILE A 5 6.34 0.16 -18.66
C ILE A 5 6.85 -0.38 -20.00
N ALA A 6 5.97 -0.48 -21.00
CA ALA A 6 6.32 -0.97 -22.33
C ALA A 6 7.43 -0.13 -23.01
N GLN A 7 7.49 1.16 -22.73
CA GLN A 7 8.53 2.08 -23.22
C GLN A 7 9.78 2.15 -22.31
N GLY A 8 9.81 1.43 -21.19
CA GLY A 8 10.91 1.45 -20.22
C GLY A 8 11.02 2.72 -19.37
N ALA A 9 10.04 3.64 -19.48
CA ALA A 9 9.98 4.87 -18.69
C ALA A 9 9.56 4.60 -17.24
N VAL A 10 8.72 3.59 -17.00
CA VAL A 10 8.33 3.14 -15.66
C VAL A 10 9.07 1.85 -15.35
N LYS A 11 10.00 1.91 -14.39
CA LYS A 11 10.85 0.78 -14.00
C LYS A 11 10.33 0.02 -12.79
N ALA A 12 9.45 0.63 -12.00
CA ALA A 12 8.88 0.01 -10.81
C ALA A 12 7.40 0.39 -10.66
N VAL A 13 6.61 -0.54 -10.12
CA VAL A 13 5.17 -0.36 -9.84
C VAL A 13 4.90 -0.79 -8.41
N TYR A 14 4.25 0.08 -7.64
CA TYR A 14 3.83 -0.20 -6.28
C TYR A 14 2.31 -0.44 -6.25
N LEU A 15 1.90 -1.66 -5.91
CA LEU A 15 0.51 -2.08 -5.82
C LEU A 15 0.07 -2.06 -4.36
N LEU A 16 -0.72 -1.07 -3.97
CA LEU A 16 -1.30 -0.99 -2.63
C LEU A 16 -2.69 -1.65 -2.63
N GLY A 17 -2.75 -2.93 -2.26
CA GLY A 17 -3.98 -3.73 -2.23
C GLY A 17 -4.68 -3.84 -3.58
N ALA A 18 -3.93 -3.68 -4.68
CA ALA A 18 -4.49 -3.65 -6.03
C ALA A 18 -4.39 -5.03 -6.66
N ASP A 19 -5.51 -5.77 -6.67
CA ASP A 19 -5.59 -7.13 -7.22
C ASP A 19 -6.22 -7.18 -8.63
N GLU A 20 -6.99 -6.16 -9.00
CA GLU A 20 -7.68 -6.05 -10.30
C GLU A 20 -6.79 -5.44 -11.40
N VAL A 21 -5.56 -5.95 -11.51
CA VAL A 21 -4.53 -5.48 -12.44
C VAL A 21 -4.10 -6.63 -13.35
N ASP A 22 -3.81 -6.33 -14.60
CA ASP A 22 -3.31 -7.32 -15.56
C ASP A 22 -1.80 -7.51 -15.37
N ALA A 23 -1.42 -8.59 -14.67
CA ALA A 23 -0.03 -8.92 -14.38
C ALA A 23 0.86 -9.01 -15.63
N GLU A 24 0.31 -9.45 -16.77
CA GLU A 24 1.05 -9.55 -18.02
C GLU A 24 1.51 -8.19 -18.52
N LYS A 25 0.69 -7.14 -18.30
CA LYS A 25 1.02 -5.76 -18.68
C LYS A 25 2.02 -5.10 -17.74
N LEU A 26 2.37 -5.75 -16.63
CA LEU A 26 3.43 -5.28 -15.72
C LEU A 26 4.79 -5.92 -16.03
N ARG A 27 4.84 -6.92 -16.92
CA ARG A 27 6.09 -7.56 -17.35
C ARG A 27 7.04 -6.50 -17.92
N GLY A 28 8.18 -6.32 -17.25
CA GLY A 28 9.19 -5.31 -17.59
C GLY A 28 9.38 -4.20 -16.54
N ALA A 29 8.53 -4.13 -15.52
CA ALA A 29 8.74 -3.32 -14.33
C ALA A 29 8.97 -4.20 -13.10
N PHE A 30 9.69 -3.67 -12.11
CA PHE A 30 9.82 -4.26 -10.79
C PHE A 30 8.53 -4.04 -9.99
N VAL A 31 7.84 -5.11 -9.62
CA VAL A 31 6.52 -5.07 -8.99
C VAL A 31 6.64 -5.28 -7.48
N ILE A 32 6.20 -4.29 -6.73
CA ILE A 32 6.06 -4.34 -5.27
C ILE A 32 4.58 -4.46 -4.96
N TYR A 33 4.18 -5.47 -4.21
CA TYR A 33 2.82 -5.64 -3.73
C TYR A 33 2.76 -5.42 -2.22
N GLN A 34 1.88 -4.53 -1.78
CA GLN A 34 1.55 -4.34 -0.37
C GLN A 34 0.07 -4.66 -0.16
N GLY A 35 -0.23 -5.74 0.53
CA GLY A 35 -1.61 -6.18 0.75
C GLY A 35 -1.74 -7.17 1.89
N HIS A 36 -2.98 -7.52 2.21
CA HIS A 36 -3.30 -8.42 3.32
C HIS A 36 -3.73 -9.83 2.87
N HIS A 37 -4.05 -10.02 1.57
CA HIS A 37 -4.32 -11.34 0.99
C HIS A 37 -3.33 -11.65 -0.13
N GLY A 38 -2.93 -12.91 -0.24
CA GLY A 38 -2.04 -13.39 -1.30
C GLY A 38 -2.81 -13.85 -2.54
N ASP A 39 -3.43 -12.92 -3.28
CA ASP A 39 -4.15 -13.24 -4.51
C ASP A 39 -3.22 -13.15 -5.75
N LYS A 40 -3.78 -13.01 -6.95
CA LYS A 40 -3.08 -12.97 -8.24
C LYS A 40 -1.88 -12.03 -8.25
N MET A 41 -2.03 -10.82 -7.74
CA MET A 41 -0.96 -9.81 -7.81
C MET A 41 0.16 -10.03 -6.80
N ALA A 42 -0.14 -10.64 -5.65
CA ALA A 42 0.89 -11.09 -4.72
C ALA A 42 1.78 -12.17 -5.37
N ASN A 43 1.17 -13.11 -6.10
CA ASN A 43 1.92 -14.17 -6.79
C ASN A 43 2.78 -13.64 -7.95
N ALA A 44 2.37 -12.55 -8.58
CA ALA A 44 3.09 -11.93 -9.69
C ALA A 44 4.14 -10.88 -9.25
N ALA A 45 4.23 -10.58 -7.95
CA ALA A 45 5.12 -9.54 -7.43
C ALA A 45 6.57 -10.05 -7.25
N ASP A 46 7.53 -9.14 -7.42
CA ASP A 46 8.94 -9.40 -7.10
C ASP A 46 9.19 -9.31 -5.59
N ILE A 47 8.47 -8.41 -4.90
CA ILE A 47 8.51 -8.24 -3.45
C ILE A 47 7.08 -8.07 -2.91
N ILE A 48 6.83 -8.70 -1.75
CA ILE A 48 5.58 -8.59 -1.02
C ILE A 48 5.85 -7.94 0.34
N PHE A 49 5.11 -6.87 0.65
CA PHE A 49 5.02 -6.29 1.98
C PHE A 49 3.67 -6.66 2.61
N PRO A 50 3.66 -7.38 3.75
CA PRO A 50 2.42 -7.77 4.41
C PRO A 50 1.75 -6.55 5.08
N GLY A 51 0.61 -6.15 4.55
CA GLY A 51 -0.24 -5.08 5.07
C GLY A 51 -1.35 -5.60 6.00
N ALA A 52 -1.97 -4.69 6.75
CA ALA A 52 -3.04 -5.00 7.68
C ALA A 52 -4.43 -4.94 7.01
N ALA A 53 -5.32 -5.87 7.36
CA ALA A 53 -6.72 -5.84 6.94
C ALA A 53 -7.49 -4.68 7.60
N TYR A 54 -8.70 -4.41 7.11
CA TYR A 54 -9.52 -3.27 7.59
C TYR A 54 -9.89 -3.37 9.09
N THR A 55 -10.00 -4.57 9.65
CA THR A 55 -10.25 -4.83 11.07
C THR A 55 -9.00 -4.70 11.95
N GLU A 56 -7.83 -4.62 11.33
CA GLU A 56 -6.53 -4.71 11.98
C GLU A 56 -5.81 -3.37 12.11
N LYS A 57 -6.43 -2.29 11.65
CA LYS A 57 -5.81 -0.96 11.59
C LYS A 57 -6.78 0.15 11.95
N ASN A 58 -6.20 1.23 12.47
CA ASN A 58 -6.92 2.49 12.58
C ASN A 58 -6.81 3.20 11.22
N ALA A 59 -7.93 3.47 10.59
CA ALA A 59 -7.95 4.06 9.24
C ALA A 59 -9.11 5.04 9.09
N THR A 60 -9.08 5.82 8.01
CA THR A 60 -10.18 6.68 7.60
C THR A 60 -10.63 6.20 6.24
N TYR A 61 -11.92 5.89 6.11
CA TYR A 61 -12.55 5.55 4.84
C TYR A 61 -13.54 6.65 4.46
N VAL A 62 -13.69 6.93 3.16
CA VAL A 62 -14.69 7.87 2.66
C VAL A 62 -15.66 7.08 1.80
N ASN A 63 -16.95 7.21 2.09
CA ASN A 63 -17.99 6.52 1.33
C ASN A 63 -18.40 7.33 0.07
N THR A 64 -19.34 6.80 -0.70
CA THR A 64 -19.77 7.39 -1.99
C THR A 64 -20.50 8.73 -1.86
N GLU A 65 -21.04 9.08 -0.68
CA GLU A 65 -21.61 10.40 -0.39
C GLU A 65 -20.57 11.40 0.14
N GLY A 66 -19.28 11.01 0.19
CA GLY A 66 -18.19 11.87 0.65
C GLY A 66 -18.03 11.95 2.17
N ARG A 67 -18.70 11.09 2.94
CA ARG A 67 -18.59 11.08 4.40
C ARG A 67 -17.33 10.33 4.84
N ALA A 68 -16.45 11.02 5.58
CA ALA A 68 -15.33 10.40 6.26
C ALA A 68 -15.81 9.58 7.47
N GLN A 69 -15.34 8.33 7.57
CA GLN A 69 -15.71 7.36 8.58
C GLN A 69 -14.43 6.77 9.21
N PRO A 70 -14.27 6.87 10.54
CA PRO A 70 -13.13 6.27 11.21
C PRO A 70 -13.34 4.76 11.38
N ALA A 71 -12.38 3.97 10.92
CA ALA A 71 -12.24 2.57 11.30
C ALA A 71 -11.32 2.47 12.53
N ARG A 72 -11.68 1.59 13.46
CA ARG A 72 -10.90 1.31 14.67
C ARG A 72 -10.35 -0.10 14.61
N GLN A 73 -9.10 -0.25 15.02
CA GLN A 73 -8.48 -1.56 15.14
C GLN A 73 -9.25 -2.42 16.15
N ALA A 74 -9.71 -3.59 15.70
CA ALA A 74 -10.40 -4.57 16.53
C ALA A 74 -9.46 -5.69 17.00
N VAL A 75 -8.53 -6.11 16.14
CA VAL A 75 -7.50 -7.11 16.43
C VAL A 75 -6.15 -6.65 15.89
N PHE A 76 -5.05 -7.25 16.33
CA PHE A 76 -3.73 -6.92 15.79
C PHE A 76 -3.51 -7.58 14.42
N PRO A 77 -2.68 -6.98 13.53
CA PRO A 77 -2.29 -7.62 12.28
C PRO A 77 -1.66 -8.99 12.51
N VAL A 78 -1.94 -9.93 11.62
CA VAL A 78 -1.43 -11.31 11.73
C VAL A 78 0.08 -11.36 11.45
N GLY A 79 0.82 -12.04 12.33
CA GLY A 79 2.25 -12.32 12.13
C GLY A 79 3.11 -11.06 12.03
N GLU A 80 3.82 -10.91 10.92
CA GLU A 80 4.70 -9.77 10.66
C GLU A 80 4.03 -8.62 9.89
N ALA A 81 2.72 -8.73 9.63
CA ALA A 81 1.98 -7.65 8.99
C ALA A 81 2.04 -6.35 9.80
N ARG A 82 1.97 -5.21 9.09
CA ARG A 82 2.02 -3.87 9.68
C ARG A 82 0.90 -3.01 9.10
N GLU A 83 0.53 -1.95 9.83
CA GLU A 83 -0.36 -0.92 9.27
C GLU A 83 0.27 -0.29 8.02
N ASP A 84 -0.55 -0.05 7.01
CA ASP A 84 -0.03 0.23 5.67
C ASP A 84 0.83 1.50 5.60
N TRP A 85 0.40 2.54 6.31
CA TRP A 85 1.12 3.81 6.35
C TRP A 85 2.50 3.66 6.99
N LYS A 86 2.67 2.73 7.95
CA LYS A 86 3.97 2.47 8.60
C LYS A 86 4.94 1.82 7.63
N VAL A 87 4.46 0.91 6.77
CA VAL A 87 5.26 0.29 5.71
C VAL A 87 5.79 1.35 4.75
N ILE A 88 4.89 2.20 4.24
CA ILE A 88 5.25 3.28 3.31
C ILE A 88 6.21 4.28 3.97
N ARG A 89 5.94 4.65 5.23
CA ARG A 89 6.84 5.51 6.01
C ARG A 89 8.23 4.86 6.12
N ALA A 90 8.33 3.61 6.56
CA ALA A 90 9.63 2.95 6.71
C ALA A 90 10.38 2.84 5.37
N LEU A 91 9.67 2.53 4.28
CA LEU A 91 10.23 2.51 2.94
C LEU A 91 10.78 3.88 2.53
N SER A 92 10.07 4.97 2.88
CA SER A 92 10.49 6.33 2.57
C SER A 92 11.86 6.68 3.17
N GLU A 93 12.14 6.22 4.40
CA GLU A 93 13.47 6.38 5.00
C GLU A 93 14.53 5.57 4.27
N TYR A 94 14.20 4.34 3.91
CA TYR A 94 15.14 3.43 3.25
C TYR A 94 15.58 3.92 1.86
N ILE A 95 14.68 4.60 1.14
CA ILE A 95 14.99 5.18 -0.18
C ILE A 95 15.55 6.61 -0.09
N GLY A 96 15.82 7.12 1.12
CA GLY A 96 16.39 8.45 1.33
C GLY A 96 15.43 9.62 1.11
N ALA A 97 14.11 9.38 1.16
CA ALA A 97 13.06 10.38 1.01
C ALA A 97 12.08 10.36 2.21
N PRO A 98 12.55 10.65 3.44
CA PRO A 98 11.77 10.45 4.65
C PRO A 98 10.54 11.37 4.70
N LEU A 99 9.37 10.79 4.98
CA LEU A 99 8.10 11.52 5.06
C LEU A 99 7.89 12.32 6.37
N GLY A 100 8.73 12.15 7.39
CA GLY A 100 8.66 12.92 8.64
C GLY A 100 7.51 12.59 9.60
N TYR A 101 6.56 11.73 9.23
CA TYR A 101 5.50 11.28 10.14
C TYR A 101 6.01 10.25 11.14
N THR A 102 5.57 10.38 12.39
CA THR A 102 5.89 9.45 13.50
C THR A 102 4.63 8.77 14.04
N THR A 103 3.49 9.46 14.00
CA THR A 103 2.21 8.98 14.52
C THR A 103 1.11 9.02 13.46
N ILE A 104 0.04 8.26 13.68
CA ILE A 104 -1.16 8.34 12.83
C ILE A 104 -1.85 9.73 12.93
N ALA A 105 -1.64 10.46 14.03
CA ALA A 105 -2.16 11.82 14.16
C ALA A 105 -1.45 12.77 13.19
N ASP A 106 -0.14 12.62 12.99
CA ASP A 106 0.63 13.42 12.02
C ASP A 106 0.10 13.19 10.60
N VAL A 107 -0.11 11.92 10.22
CA VAL A 107 -0.66 11.55 8.91
C VAL A 107 -2.06 12.13 8.71
N ARG A 108 -2.90 12.11 9.75
CA ARG A 108 -4.25 12.67 9.68
C ARG A 108 -4.26 14.19 9.63
N ALA A 109 -3.31 14.86 10.26
CA ALA A 109 -3.18 16.31 10.20
C ALA A 109 -2.80 16.78 8.79
N ASP A 110 -2.01 15.99 8.06
CA ASP A 110 -1.63 16.28 6.67
C ASP A 110 -2.76 16.03 5.65
N LEU A 111 -3.77 15.23 6.03
CA LEU A 111 -4.98 15.02 5.23
C LEU A 111 -6.03 16.13 5.37
N ALA A 112 -5.90 17.00 6.39
CA ALA A 112 -6.88 18.01 6.77
C ALA A 112 -6.64 19.34 6.04
#